data_AF-K1S1I7-F1
#
_entry.id   AF-K1S1I7-F1
#
_cell.length_a   1.000
_cell.length_b   1.000
_cell.length_c   1.000
_cell.angle_alpha   90.00
_cell.angle_beta   90.00
_cell.angle_gamma   90.00
#
_symmetry.space_group_name_H-M   'P 1'
#
loop_
_entity.id
_entity.type
_entity.pdbx_description
1 polymer ?
#
loop_
_entity_poly.entity_id
_entity_poly.type
_entity_poly.pdbx_seq_one_letter_code
_entity_poly.pdbx_strand_id
1 'polypeptide(L)'
;MQRQIDDYRIEFQNQGEISRAKEYEQVYVTIITLLDRIVELMGDEVLTIKEYKQILQAGFESVKVGIIPPGLDTVMVGDIERTRLKDTKRIIFFMGVNDGIIPKAGQAGGIITDTDREFLEKNNYILAPTATDNVFKQKFYLYTIFAKPTEKMCITFSKSGSDGATRRKSYIISTLMNLFENLKIIDEDESEITLNQVTTRSKALDYLSQNIYEYSKEGDSGIFKELMATVMKNKEYSKVINLMFDGAFYSAKNPILDENVARQLYGNKENIGITRLERF
;
A
#
# COMPACT_ATOMS: atom_id res chain seq x y z
N MET A 1 -9.62 -13.37 30.59
CA MET A 1 -9.77 -12.60 29.34
C MET A 1 -10.00 -11.12 29.62
N GLN A 2 -11.14 -10.70 30.20
CA GLN A 2 -11.45 -9.27 30.44
C GLN A 2 -10.35 -8.54 31.21
N ARG A 3 -9.92 -9.09 32.35
CA ARG A 3 -8.81 -8.53 33.16
C ARG A 3 -7.52 -8.32 32.37
N GLN A 4 -7.14 -9.27 31.50
CA GLN A 4 -5.94 -9.15 30.67
C GLN A 4 -6.08 -8.03 29.63
N ILE A 5 -7.27 -7.88 29.02
CA ILE A 5 -7.55 -6.80 28.08
C ILE A 5 -7.49 -5.44 28.80
N ASP A 6 -8.02 -5.36 30.02
CA ASP A 6 -7.96 -4.16 30.86
C ASP A 6 -6.52 -3.80 31.26
N ASP A 7 -5.69 -4.79 31.60
CA ASP A 7 -4.27 -4.58 31.92
C ASP A 7 -3.52 -3.99 30.70
N TYR A 8 -3.73 -4.54 29.50
CA TYR A 8 -3.16 -3.99 28.26
C TYR A 8 -3.69 -2.59 27.93
N ARG A 9 -4.98 -2.32 28.17
CA ARG A 9 -5.55 -0.97 27.99
C ARG A 9 -4.81 0.04 28.88
N ILE A 10 -4.60 -0.29 30.15
CA ILE A 10 -3.88 0.57 31.11
C ILE A 10 -2.43 0.77 30.66
N GLU A 11 -1.77 -0.29 30.20
CA GLU A 11 -0.41 -0.22 29.67
C GLU A 11 -0.29 0.74 28.49
N PHE A 12 -1.15 0.61 27.47
CA PHE A 12 -1.15 1.52 26.31
C PHE A 12 -1.47 2.96 26.72
N GLN A 13 -2.39 3.14 27.67
CA GLN A 13 -2.71 4.48 28.18
C GLN A 13 -1.50 5.12 28.87
N ASN A 14 -0.74 4.35 29.67
CA ASN A 14 0.48 4.82 30.32
C ASN A 14 1.61 5.13 29.32
N GLN A 15 1.62 4.47 28.17
CA GLN A 15 2.55 4.73 27.06
C GLN A 15 2.12 5.92 26.18
N GLY A 16 0.96 6.53 26.43
CA GLY A 16 0.41 7.60 25.59
C GLY A 16 -0.25 7.10 24.29
N GLU A 17 -0.38 5.79 24.10
CA GLU A 17 -0.99 5.13 22.94
C GLU A 17 -2.52 5.10 23.06
N ILE A 18 -3.14 6.29 23.11
CA ILE A 18 -4.57 6.48 23.39
C ILE A 18 -5.46 5.71 22.39
N SER A 19 -5.08 5.70 21.12
CA SER A 19 -5.84 4.99 20.07
C SER A 19 -5.88 3.47 20.33
N ARG A 20 -4.75 2.87 20.70
CA ARG A 20 -4.67 1.44 21.03
C ARG A 20 -5.42 1.11 22.31
N ALA A 21 -5.32 1.98 23.33
CA ALA A 21 -6.10 1.80 24.56
C ALA A 21 -7.61 1.75 24.26
N LYS A 22 -8.13 2.67 23.43
CA LYS A 22 -9.54 2.68 22.99
C LYS A 22 -9.92 1.47 22.13
N GLU A 23 -8.99 0.94 21.33
CA GLU A 23 -9.21 -0.28 20.57
C GLU A 23 -9.45 -1.46 21.52
N TYR A 24 -8.55 -1.64 22.50
CA TYR A 24 -8.63 -2.72 23.49
C TYR A 24 -9.89 -2.62 24.36
N GLU A 25 -10.31 -1.40 24.71
CA GLU A 25 -11.58 -1.16 25.41
C GLU A 25 -12.78 -1.75 24.65
N GLN A 26 -12.78 -1.68 23.32
CA GLN A 26 -13.88 -2.18 22.49
C GLN A 26 -13.81 -3.67 22.19
N VAL A 27 -12.62 -4.29 22.25
CA VAL A 27 -12.41 -5.71 21.89
C VAL A 27 -13.32 -6.64 22.68
N TYR A 28 -13.37 -6.50 24.01
CA TYR A 28 -14.15 -7.39 24.86
C TYR A 28 -15.65 -7.33 24.52
N VAL A 29 -16.20 -6.11 24.47
CA VAL A 29 -17.62 -5.88 24.14
C VAL A 29 -17.95 -6.45 22.77
N THR A 30 -17.04 -6.29 21.81
CA THR A 30 -17.23 -6.78 20.44
C THR A 30 -17.27 -8.30 20.37
N ILE A 31 -16.38 -8.99 21.11
CA ILE A 31 -16.38 -10.46 21.19
C ILE A 31 -17.69 -10.96 21.81
N ILE A 32 -18.10 -10.40 22.94
CA ILE A 32 -19.35 -10.81 23.60
C ILE A 32 -20.55 -10.56 22.69
N THR A 33 -20.63 -9.39 22.05
CA THR A 33 -21.70 -9.05 21.11
C THR A 33 -21.76 -10.05 19.94
N LEU A 34 -20.62 -10.52 19.43
CA LEU A 34 -20.58 -11.53 18.38
C LEU A 34 -21.15 -12.87 18.88
N LEU A 35 -20.74 -13.30 20.07
CA LEU A 35 -21.23 -14.55 20.68
C LEU A 35 -22.73 -14.48 20.96
N ASP A 36 -23.22 -13.36 21.49
CA ASP A 36 -24.64 -13.13 21.75
C ASP A 36 -25.46 -13.23 20.46
N ARG A 37 -24.98 -12.66 19.35
CA ARG A 37 -25.63 -12.77 18.04
C ARG A 37 -25.67 -14.20 17.50
N ILE A 38 -24.62 -14.98 17.74
CA ILE A 38 -24.61 -16.40 17.34
C ILE A 38 -25.67 -17.17 18.11
N VAL A 39 -25.79 -16.93 19.42
CA VAL A 39 -26.84 -17.54 20.26
C VAL A 39 -28.23 -17.06 19.86
N GLU A 40 -28.40 -15.78 19.54
CA GLU A 40 -29.68 -15.21 19.10
C GLU A 40 -30.18 -15.84 17.80
N LEU A 41 -29.28 -16.12 16.85
CA LEU A 41 -29.64 -16.67 15.54
C LEU A 41 -29.73 -18.19 15.53
N MET A 42 -28.91 -18.88 16.34
CA MET A 42 -28.66 -20.33 16.23
C MET A 42 -28.54 -21.03 17.59
N GLY A 43 -29.07 -20.45 18.67
CA GLY A 43 -28.87 -20.95 20.03
C GLY A 43 -29.38 -22.38 20.28
N ASP A 44 -30.45 -22.77 19.59
CA ASP A 44 -31.05 -24.10 19.70
C ASP A 44 -30.55 -25.09 18.62
N GLU A 45 -29.72 -24.63 17.67
CA GLU A 45 -29.20 -25.44 16.58
C GLU A 45 -28.04 -26.32 17.07
N VAL A 46 -28.10 -27.62 16.77
CA VAL A 46 -27.01 -28.55 17.09
C VAL A 46 -25.95 -28.50 16.00
N LEU A 47 -24.83 -27.85 16.30
CA LEU A 47 -23.71 -27.69 15.36
C LEU A 47 -22.56 -28.63 15.71
N THR A 48 -21.86 -29.10 14.69
CA THR A 48 -20.56 -29.74 14.89
C THR A 48 -19.52 -28.68 15.31
N ILE A 49 -18.46 -29.12 16.00
CA ILE A 49 -17.32 -28.24 16.36
C ILE A 49 -16.73 -27.55 15.12
N LYS A 50 -16.74 -28.24 13.97
CA LYS A 50 -16.23 -27.70 12.71
C LYS A 50 -17.07 -26.53 12.20
N GLU A 51 -18.39 -26.68 12.17
CA GLU A 51 -19.31 -25.63 11.74
C GLU A 51 -19.26 -24.43 12.68
N TYR A 52 -19.27 -24.70 14.00
CA TYR A 52 -19.16 -23.64 15.00
C TYR A 52 -17.87 -22.82 14.83
N LYS A 53 -16.73 -23.50 14.59
CA LYS A 53 -15.46 -22.82 14.30
C LYS A 53 -15.55 -21.94 13.04
N GLN A 54 -16.17 -22.45 11.97
CA GLN A 54 -16.31 -21.69 10.72
C GLN A 54 -17.18 -20.45 10.90
N ILE A 55 -18.29 -20.57 11.65
CA ILE A 55 -19.17 -19.46 11.99
C ILE A 55 -18.42 -18.41 12.82
N LEU A 56 -17.71 -18.83 13.85
CA LEU A 56 -16.90 -17.92 14.67
C LEU A 56 -15.84 -17.20 13.84
N GLN A 57 -15.12 -17.93 12.99
CA GLN A 57 -14.09 -17.35 12.14
C GLN A 57 -14.68 -16.30 11.19
N ALA A 58 -15.77 -16.63 10.49
CA ALA A 58 -16.47 -15.68 9.62
C ALA A 58 -16.99 -14.46 10.40
N GLY A 59 -17.48 -14.70 11.62
CA GLY A 59 -17.90 -13.65 12.54
C GLY A 59 -16.76 -12.68 12.86
N PHE A 60 -15.62 -13.19 13.32
CA PHE A 60 -14.45 -12.37 13.64
C PHE A 60 -13.86 -11.65 12.42
N GLU A 61 -13.85 -12.27 11.24
CA GLU A 61 -13.42 -11.63 9.98
C GLU A 61 -14.32 -10.46 9.56
N SER A 62 -15.60 -10.51 9.92
CA SER A 62 -16.57 -9.46 9.58
C SER A 62 -16.55 -8.26 10.54
N VAL A 63 -16.04 -8.48 11.75
CA VAL A 63 -16.02 -7.48 12.83
C VAL A 63 -15.04 -6.35 12.48
N LYS A 64 -15.46 -5.10 12.72
CA LYS A 64 -14.62 -3.92 12.57
C LYS A 64 -14.65 -3.10 13.85
N VAL A 65 -13.49 -2.85 14.43
CA VAL A 65 -13.35 -1.96 15.59
C VAL A 65 -13.15 -0.53 15.09
N GLY A 66 -14.08 0.36 15.44
CA GLY A 66 -14.03 1.76 15.04
C GLY A 66 -13.37 2.61 16.13
N ILE A 67 -12.30 3.33 15.79
CA ILE A 67 -11.69 4.28 16.72
C ILE A 67 -12.15 5.69 16.37
N ILE A 68 -12.78 6.37 17.32
CA ILE A 68 -13.08 7.81 17.17
C ILE A 68 -11.75 8.57 17.29
N PRO A 69 -11.34 9.33 16.27
CA PRO A 69 -10.08 10.07 16.29
C PRO A 69 -10.02 10.99 17.52
N PRO A 70 -8.97 10.87 18.35
CA PRO A 70 -8.79 11.74 19.50
C PRO A 70 -8.17 13.08 19.04
N GLY A 71 -8.98 14.09 18.73
CA GLY A 71 -8.46 15.44 18.48
C GLY A 71 -9.33 16.31 17.57
N LEU A 72 -9.15 17.62 17.70
CA LEU A 72 -9.77 18.62 16.81
C LEU A 72 -8.92 18.87 15.55
N ASP A 73 -7.60 18.79 15.67
CA ASP A 73 -6.65 18.99 14.56
C ASP A 73 -6.16 17.63 14.06
N THR A 74 -6.79 17.12 13.00
CA THR A 74 -6.50 15.79 12.47
C THR A 74 -6.50 15.79 10.95
N VAL A 75 -5.68 14.92 10.37
CA VAL A 75 -5.71 14.63 8.93
C VAL A 75 -6.83 13.62 8.68
N MET A 76 -7.79 13.99 7.83
CA MET A 76 -8.86 13.09 7.42
C MET A 76 -8.37 12.19 6.29
N VAL A 77 -8.33 10.88 6.55
CA VAL A 77 -8.08 9.85 5.54
C VAL A 77 -9.38 9.12 5.27
N GLY A 78 -9.74 8.98 4.01
CA GLY A 78 -11.03 8.42 3.66
C GLY A 78 -11.13 7.95 2.21
N ASP A 79 -12.14 7.14 1.96
CA ASP A 79 -12.50 6.60 0.65
C ASP A 79 -13.33 7.59 -0.19
N ILE A 80 -13.18 7.53 -1.51
CA ILE A 80 -13.84 8.42 -2.49
C ILE A 80 -15.37 8.34 -2.42
N GLU A 81 -15.92 7.14 -2.22
CA GLU A 81 -17.35 6.88 -2.31
C GLU A 81 -18.04 7.10 -0.96
N ARG A 82 -17.35 6.81 0.14
CA ARG A 82 -17.94 6.82 1.49
C ARG A 82 -17.65 8.09 2.27
N THR A 83 -16.55 8.79 1.98
CA THR A 83 -16.18 9.99 2.74
C THR A 83 -17.03 11.17 2.31
N ARG A 84 -17.65 11.84 3.28
CA ARG A 84 -18.43 13.06 3.05
C ARG A 84 -17.64 14.25 3.59
N LEU A 85 -16.95 14.96 2.69
CA LEU A 85 -16.29 16.22 3.01
C LEU A 85 -17.35 17.33 3.07
N LYS A 86 -17.84 17.62 4.28
CA LYS A 86 -18.86 18.68 4.51
C LYS A 86 -18.36 20.05 4.04
N ASP A 87 -17.13 20.39 4.42
CA ASP A 87 -16.52 21.68 4.11
C ASP A 87 -15.51 21.60 2.97
N THR A 88 -15.18 22.75 2.39
CA THR A 88 -14.01 22.90 1.53
C THR A 88 -12.74 22.61 2.32
N LYS A 89 -11.76 21.96 1.68
CA LYS A 89 -10.48 21.64 2.31
C LYS A 89 -9.40 22.53 1.71
N ARG A 90 -8.43 22.98 2.50
CA ARG A 90 -7.31 23.78 1.94
C ARG A 90 -6.50 22.94 0.96
N ILE A 91 -6.17 21.72 1.39
CA ILE A 91 -5.35 20.78 0.63
C ILE A 91 -6.02 19.41 0.59
N ILE A 92 -6.01 18.75 -0.55
CA ILE A 92 -6.41 17.34 -0.71
C ILE A 92 -5.27 16.53 -1.32
N PHE A 93 -4.97 15.39 -0.71
CA PHE A 93 -4.07 14.38 -1.25
C PHE A 93 -4.89 13.25 -1.85
N PHE A 94 -4.72 13.01 -3.14
CA PHE A 94 -5.43 12.01 -3.90
C PHE A 94 -4.46 10.90 -4.27
N MET A 95 -4.57 9.77 -3.58
CA MET A 95 -3.55 8.73 -3.58
C MET A 95 -3.95 7.53 -4.42
N GLY A 96 -2.97 6.90 -5.07
CA GLY A 96 -3.16 5.63 -5.77
C GLY A 96 -4.03 5.75 -7.02
N VAL A 97 -3.86 6.84 -7.78
CA VAL A 97 -4.60 7.13 -9.02
C VAL A 97 -4.05 6.29 -10.18
N ASN A 98 -4.17 4.99 -10.00
CA ASN A 98 -3.73 3.95 -10.89
C ASN A 98 -4.91 3.36 -11.66
N ASP A 99 -4.61 2.84 -12.84
CA ASP A 99 -5.57 2.14 -13.69
C ASP A 99 -6.19 0.93 -12.96
N GLY A 100 -7.50 0.73 -13.10
CA GLY A 100 -8.27 -0.30 -12.38
C GLY A 100 -8.55 -0.03 -10.89
N ILE A 101 -7.84 0.91 -10.25
CA ILE A 101 -8.12 1.35 -8.88
C ILE A 101 -9.02 2.59 -8.91
N ILE A 102 -8.67 3.58 -9.74
CA ILE A 102 -9.42 4.81 -9.92
C ILE A 102 -9.55 5.12 -11.42
N PRO A 103 -10.76 5.15 -11.98
CA PRO A 103 -11.98 4.58 -11.42
C PRO A 103 -11.79 3.08 -11.13
N LYS A 104 -12.51 2.59 -10.13
CA LYS A 104 -12.47 1.19 -9.72
C LYS A 104 -12.97 0.34 -10.89
N ALA A 105 -12.21 -0.69 -11.24
CA ALA A 105 -12.72 -1.71 -12.15
C ALA A 105 -14.03 -2.28 -11.56
N GLY A 106 -15.01 -2.53 -12.43
CA GLY A 106 -16.28 -3.15 -12.02
C GLY A 106 -16.01 -4.44 -11.25
N GLN A 107 -16.74 -4.67 -10.16
CA GLN A 107 -16.65 -5.94 -9.46
C GLN A 107 -17.31 -7.03 -10.30
N ALA A 108 -16.54 -8.04 -10.68
CA ALA A 108 -17.12 -9.29 -11.17
C ALA A 108 -17.70 -10.05 -9.97
N GLY A 109 -19.00 -10.37 -10.02
CA GLY A 109 -19.68 -11.16 -8.99
C GLY A 109 -21.14 -10.77 -8.79
N GLY A 110 -21.83 -11.57 -8.00
CA GLY A 110 -23.26 -11.43 -7.72
C GLY A 110 -24.10 -12.53 -8.36
N ILE A 111 -25.30 -12.74 -7.81
CA ILE A 111 -26.26 -13.73 -8.30
C ILE A 111 -26.94 -13.25 -9.60
N ILE A 112 -26.99 -11.92 -9.79
CA ILE A 112 -27.71 -11.25 -10.89
C ILE A 112 -26.69 -10.57 -11.80
N THR A 113 -26.74 -10.89 -13.09
CA THR A 113 -25.89 -10.30 -14.14
C THR A 113 -26.42 -8.94 -14.61
N ASP A 114 -25.62 -8.16 -15.31
CA ASP A 114 -26.10 -6.89 -15.91
C ASP A 114 -27.21 -7.15 -16.94
N THR A 115 -27.15 -8.26 -17.69
CA THR A 115 -28.22 -8.67 -18.61
C THR A 115 -29.53 -8.94 -17.86
N ASP A 116 -29.47 -9.60 -16.71
CA ASP A 116 -30.65 -9.84 -15.87
C ASP A 116 -31.22 -8.52 -15.32
N ARG A 117 -30.34 -7.58 -14.94
CA ARG A 117 -30.76 -6.24 -14.49
C ARG A 117 -31.51 -5.49 -15.58
N GLU A 118 -30.96 -5.45 -16.79
CA GLU A 118 -31.59 -4.78 -17.94
C GLU A 118 -32.96 -5.41 -18.28
N PHE A 119 -33.07 -6.74 -18.20
CA PHE A 119 -34.35 -7.43 -18.38
C PHE A 119 -35.37 -7.05 -17.31
N LEU A 120 -34.95 -7.03 -16.03
CA LEU A 120 -35.83 -6.70 -14.91
C LEU A 120 -36.26 -5.23 -14.92
N GLU A 121 -35.37 -4.30 -15.29
CA GLU A 121 -35.69 -2.88 -15.44
C GLU A 121 -36.74 -2.64 -16.53
N LYS A 122 -36.64 -3.35 -17.67
CA LYS A 122 -37.69 -3.33 -18.72
C LYS A 122 -39.05 -3.83 -18.24
N ASN A 123 -39.07 -4.61 -17.16
CA ASN A 123 -40.29 -5.10 -16.50
C ASN A 123 -40.66 -4.27 -15.26
N ASN A 124 -40.15 -3.03 -15.14
CA ASN A 124 -40.40 -2.09 -14.05
C ASN A 124 -39.89 -2.54 -12.67
N TYR A 125 -38.89 -3.43 -12.61
CA TYR A 125 -38.19 -3.75 -11.38
C TYR A 125 -36.93 -2.89 -11.24
N ILE A 126 -36.86 -2.11 -10.18
CA ILE A 126 -35.70 -1.25 -9.90
C ILE A 126 -34.72 -2.05 -9.05
N LEU A 127 -33.54 -2.31 -9.61
CA LEU A 127 -32.44 -2.99 -8.92
C LEU A 127 -31.29 -2.03 -8.58
N ALA A 128 -30.27 -2.60 -7.92
CA ALA A 128 -29.02 -1.90 -7.71
C ALA A 128 -28.35 -1.51 -9.06
N PRO A 129 -27.51 -0.47 -9.07
CA PRO A 129 -26.94 0.09 -10.29
C PRO A 129 -26.09 -0.91 -11.08
N THR A 130 -26.10 -0.78 -12.41
CA THR A 130 -25.26 -1.58 -13.32
C THR A 130 -23.78 -1.22 -13.20
N ALA A 131 -22.89 -2.02 -13.81
CA ALA A 131 -21.48 -1.65 -13.91
C ALA A 131 -21.28 -0.28 -14.57
N THR A 132 -22.04 0.02 -15.63
CA THR A 132 -22.02 1.30 -16.34
C THR A 132 -22.44 2.45 -15.44
N ASP A 133 -23.54 2.31 -14.68
CA ASP A 133 -23.99 3.32 -13.74
C ASP A 133 -22.94 3.61 -12.66
N ASN A 134 -22.28 2.58 -12.15
CA ASN A 134 -21.23 2.73 -11.14
C ASN A 134 -20.03 3.51 -11.68
N VAL A 135 -19.64 3.32 -12.95
CA VAL A 135 -18.60 4.15 -13.58
C VAL A 135 -19.01 5.62 -13.62
N PHE A 136 -20.26 5.93 -13.99
CA PHE A 136 -20.76 7.31 -13.98
C PHE A 136 -20.82 7.90 -12.57
N LYS A 137 -21.27 7.13 -11.58
CA LYS A 137 -21.26 7.54 -10.17
C LYS A 137 -19.85 7.86 -9.67
N GLN A 138 -18.86 7.06 -10.04
CA GLN A 138 -17.48 7.35 -9.67
C GLN A 138 -16.94 8.61 -10.33
N LYS A 139 -17.25 8.85 -11.61
CA LYS A 139 -16.91 10.11 -12.27
C LYS A 139 -17.51 11.31 -11.54
N PHE A 140 -18.76 11.20 -11.08
CA PHE A 140 -19.41 12.23 -10.27
C PHE A 140 -18.72 12.44 -8.91
N TYR A 141 -18.34 11.37 -8.22
CA TYR A 141 -17.60 11.50 -6.96
C TYR A 141 -16.23 12.14 -7.15
N LEU A 142 -15.49 11.76 -8.19
CA LEU A 142 -14.21 12.36 -8.54
C LEU A 142 -14.35 13.85 -8.81
N TYR A 143 -15.33 14.25 -9.62
CA TYR A 143 -15.65 15.66 -9.86
C TYR A 143 -15.92 16.40 -8.55
N THR A 144 -16.74 15.81 -7.68
CA THR A 144 -17.10 16.42 -6.38
C THR A 144 -15.87 16.62 -5.50
N ILE A 145 -14.93 15.66 -5.47
CA ILE A 145 -13.69 15.78 -4.68
C ILE A 145 -12.74 16.80 -5.32
N PHE A 146 -12.59 16.80 -6.63
CA PHE A 146 -11.71 17.74 -7.34
C PHE A 146 -12.17 19.19 -7.21
N ALA A 147 -13.44 19.44 -6.91
CA ALA A 147 -13.99 20.77 -6.66
C ALA A 147 -13.90 21.23 -5.18
N LYS A 148 -13.39 20.40 -4.26
CA LYS A 148 -13.28 20.71 -2.82
C LYS A 148 -12.01 21.46 -2.36
N PRO A 149 -10.82 21.32 -2.99
CA PRO A 149 -9.62 21.99 -2.52
C PRO A 149 -9.66 23.48 -2.83
N THR A 150 -9.30 24.34 -1.87
CA THR A 150 -9.24 25.80 -2.07
C THR A 150 -7.84 26.31 -2.41
N GLU A 151 -6.79 25.54 -2.11
CA GLU A 151 -5.41 25.96 -2.35
C GLU A 151 -4.65 24.95 -3.23
N LYS A 152 -4.63 23.66 -2.84
CA LYS A 152 -3.78 22.67 -3.51
C LYS A 152 -4.43 21.30 -3.59
N MET A 153 -4.22 20.63 -4.71
CA MET A 153 -4.51 19.21 -4.89
C MET A 153 -3.23 18.49 -5.29
N CYS A 154 -2.87 17.46 -4.53
CA CYS A 154 -1.73 16.59 -4.83
C CYS A 154 -2.28 15.26 -5.34
N ILE A 155 -1.87 14.82 -6.52
CA ILE A 155 -2.33 13.57 -7.10
C ILE A 155 -1.13 12.63 -7.27
N THR A 156 -1.23 11.42 -6.73
CA THR A 156 -0.15 10.44 -6.77
C THR A 156 -0.62 9.11 -7.36
N PHE A 157 0.28 8.43 -8.05
CA PHE A 157 0.10 7.07 -8.57
C PHE A 157 1.42 6.32 -8.42
N SER A 158 1.39 5.00 -8.25
CA SER A 158 2.62 4.20 -8.16
C SER A 158 2.97 3.52 -9.49
N LYS A 159 4.26 3.31 -9.76
CA LYS A 159 4.73 2.52 -10.92
C LYS A 159 4.69 1.02 -10.65
N SER A 160 4.71 0.62 -9.39
CA SER A 160 4.68 -0.79 -8.96
C SER A 160 3.79 -0.98 -7.73
N GLY A 161 3.32 -2.22 -7.56
CA GLY A 161 2.66 -2.69 -6.35
C GLY A 161 3.66 -3.20 -5.31
N SER A 162 3.16 -3.53 -4.12
CA SER A 162 3.95 -4.16 -3.05
C SER A 162 4.47 -5.56 -3.43
N ASP A 163 3.84 -6.18 -4.41
CA ASP A 163 4.22 -7.45 -5.04
C ASP A 163 5.26 -7.29 -6.17
N GLY A 164 5.70 -6.06 -6.46
CA GLY A 164 6.58 -5.73 -7.56
C GLY A 164 5.91 -5.68 -8.93
N ALA A 165 4.60 -5.96 -9.01
CA ALA A 165 3.88 -5.92 -10.27
C ALA A 165 3.76 -4.49 -10.79
N THR A 166 4.01 -4.29 -12.09
CA THR A 166 3.89 -2.98 -12.73
C THR A 166 2.45 -2.45 -12.64
N ARG A 167 2.33 -1.17 -12.29
CA ARG A 167 1.06 -0.43 -12.24
C ARG A 167 1.08 0.72 -13.22
N ARG A 168 -0.03 0.87 -13.94
CA ARG A 168 -0.23 1.99 -14.88
C ARG A 168 -0.92 3.15 -14.17
N LYS A 169 -0.63 4.38 -14.60
CA LYS A 169 -1.40 5.55 -14.19
C LYS A 169 -2.83 5.47 -14.73
N SER A 170 -3.79 6.00 -13.97
CA SER A 170 -5.18 6.13 -14.44
C SER A 170 -5.28 7.05 -15.65
N TYR A 171 -6.31 6.83 -16.49
CA TYR A 171 -6.65 7.77 -17.57
C TYR A 171 -6.96 9.18 -17.06
N ILE A 172 -7.41 9.32 -15.81
CA ILE A 172 -7.71 10.62 -15.19
C ILE A 172 -6.48 11.52 -15.17
N ILE A 173 -5.28 10.95 -14.98
CA ILE A 173 -4.03 11.72 -15.04
C ILE A 173 -3.85 12.34 -16.43
N SER A 174 -4.06 11.55 -17.48
CA SER A 174 -3.98 12.05 -18.85
C SER A 174 -5.05 13.10 -19.14
N THR A 175 -6.27 12.93 -18.62
CA THR A 175 -7.33 13.94 -18.72
C THR A 175 -6.92 15.26 -18.07
N LEU A 176 -6.34 15.21 -16.86
CA LEU A 176 -5.88 16.40 -16.15
C LEU A 176 -4.71 17.09 -16.86
N MET A 177 -3.75 16.33 -17.38
CA MET A 177 -2.64 16.89 -18.16
C MET A 177 -3.14 17.60 -19.43
N ASN A 178 -4.20 17.10 -20.06
CA ASN A 178 -4.82 17.77 -21.21
C ASN A 178 -5.59 19.03 -20.83
N LEU A 179 -6.12 19.10 -19.60
CA LEU A 179 -6.84 20.27 -19.10
C LEU A 179 -5.90 21.38 -18.58
N PHE A 180 -4.71 21.01 -18.11
CA PHE A 180 -3.75 21.90 -17.50
C PHE A 180 -2.40 21.81 -18.24
N GLU A 181 -2.15 22.73 -19.17
CA GLU A 181 -0.96 22.71 -20.05
C GLU A 181 0.38 22.66 -19.29
N ASN A 182 0.42 23.24 -18.08
CA ASN A 182 1.62 23.28 -17.25
C ASN A 182 1.73 22.12 -16.23
N LEU A 183 0.79 21.17 -16.25
CA LEU A 183 0.81 20.05 -15.31
C LEU A 183 1.85 19.01 -15.74
N LYS A 184 2.91 18.91 -14.93
CA LYS A 184 3.98 17.93 -15.12
C LYS A 184 3.86 16.81 -14.10
N ILE A 185 4.13 15.58 -14.56
CA ILE A 185 4.34 14.45 -13.67
C ILE A 185 5.75 14.61 -13.09
N ILE A 186 5.85 14.59 -11.77
CA ILE A 186 7.12 14.55 -11.06
C ILE A 186 7.39 13.09 -10.74
N ASP A 187 8.54 12.61 -11.17
CA ASP A 187 9.02 11.27 -10.86
C ASP A 187 9.88 11.33 -9.60
N GLU A 188 9.34 10.83 -8.49
CA GLU A 188 10.05 10.81 -7.20
C GLU A 188 11.26 9.88 -7.23
N ASP A 189 11.34 8.90 -8.14
CA ASP A 189 12.50 8.00 -8.25
C ASP A 189 13.68 8.69 -8.95
N GLU A 190 13.39 9.61 -9.88
CA GLU A 190 14.39 10.38 -10.62
C GLU A 190 14.78 11.69 -9.90
N SER A 191 14.05 12.05 -8.84
CA SER A 191 14.33 13.24 -8.06
C SER A 191 15.54 13.00 -7.16
N GLU A 192 16.58 13.82 -7.34
CA GLU A 192 17.77 13.81 -6.51
C GLU A 192 17.35 14.12 -5.06
N ILE A 193 17.60 13.18 -4.15
CA ILE A 193 17.24 13.37 -2.75
C ILE A 193 18.19 14.42 -2.19
N THR A 194 17.63 15.53 -1.75
CA THR A 194 18.40 16.55 -1.04
C THR A 194 18.44 16.21 0.44
N LEU A 195 19.48 16.69 1.14
CA LEU A 195 19.63 16.47 2.57
C LEU A 195 18.40 16.89 3.39
N ASN A 196 17.73 17.97 2.97
CA ASN A 196 16.53 18.49 3.64
C ASN A 196 15.32 17.53 3.56
N GLN A 197 15.34 16.57 2.64
CA GLN A 197 14.30 15.55 2.49
C GLN A 197 14.58 14.29 3.33
N VAL A 198 15.75 14.20 3.96
CA VAL A 198 16.14 13.09 4.85
C VAL A 198 15.44 13.24 6.21
N THR A 199 14.14 12.96 6.22
CA THR A 199 13.29 13.04 7.43
C THR A 199 13.08 11.69 8.11
N THR A 200 13.38 10.59 7.42
CA THR A 200 13.21 9.22 7.91
C THR A 200 14.44 8.38 7.60
N ARG A 201 14.60 7.25 8.33
CA ARG A 201 15.70 6.31 8.09
C ARG A 201 15.67 5.69 6.68
N SER A 202 14.48 5.46 6.13
CA SER A 202 14.34 4.97 4.75
C SER A 202 14.89 5.99 3.76
N LYS A 203 14.48 7.25 3.87
CA LYS A 203 15.00 8.32 2.99
C LYS A 203 16.50 8.57 3.19
N ALA A 204 17.03 8.32 4.39
CA ALA A 204 18.46 8.34 4.63
C ALA A 204 19.20 7.25 3.84
N LEU A 205 18.66 6.02 3.78
CA LEU A 205 19.22 4.95 2.96
C LEU A 205 19.17 5.29 1.46
N ASP A 206 18.06 5.85 0.99
CA ASP A 206 17.91 6.26 -0.41
C ASP A 206 18.92 7.36 -0.78
N TYR A 207 19.10 8.35 0.10
CA TYR A 207 20.11 9.40 -0.07
C TYR A 207 21.52 8.82 -0.11
N LEU A 208 21.85 7.94 0.84
CA LEU A 208 23.16 7.30 0.91
C LEU A 208 23.44 6.46 -0.35
N SER A 209 22.44 5.72 -0.86
CA SER A 209 22.60 4.88 -2.05
C SER A 209 22.79 5.70 -3.33
N GLN A 210 22.07 6.81 -3.49
CA GLN A 210 22.24 7.73 -4.63
C GLN A 210 23.62 8.40 -4.64
N ASN A 211 24.17 8.73 -3.46
CA ASN A 211 25.40 9.52 -3.33
C ASN A 211 26.66 8.67 -3.04
N ILE A 212 26.56 7.34 -2.97
CA ILE A 212 27.66 6.45 -2.57
C ILE A 212 28.87 6.52 -3.52
N TYR A 213 28.61 6.62 -4.82
CA TYR A 213 29.64 6.69 -5.86
C TYR A 213 30.35 8.04 -5.85
N GLU A 214 29.61 9.13 -5.70
CA GLU A 214 30.18 10.48 -5.63
C GLU A 214 31.06 10.65 -4.39
N TYR A 215 30.59 10.14 -3.25
CA TYR A 215 31.39 10.05 -2.02
C TYR A 215 32.73 9.34 -2.24
N SER A 216 32.76 8.21 -2.97
CA SER A 216 34.01 7.49 -3.23
C SER A 216 35.01 8.20 -4.13
N LYS A 217 34.53 9.10 -5.00
CA LYS A 217 35.38 9.85 -5.93
C LYS A 217 35.92 11.12 -5.31
N GLU A 218 35.06 11.86 -4.61
CA GLU A 218 35.36 13.22 -4.13
C GLU A 218 35.70 13.28 -2.64
N GLY A 219 35.40 12.21 -1.88
CA GLY A 219 35.93 11.98 -0.55
C GLY A 219 35.31 12.78 0.59
N ASP A 220 34.44 13.77 0.35
CA ASP A 220 33.93 14.56 1.46
C ASP A 220 32.62 15.32 1.21
N SER A 221 31.55 14.81 1.83
CA SER A 221 30.69 15.71 2.61
C SER A 221 30.68 15.18 4.05
N GLY A 222 31.10 16.02 5.01
CA GLY A 222 31.07 15.64 6.44
C GLY A 222 29.68 15.22 6.90
N ILE A 223 28.65 15.72 6.21
CA ILE A 223 27.24 15.38 6.40
C ILE A 223 26.94 13.93 5.98
N PHE A 224 27.47 13.46 4.84
CA PHE A 224 27.28 12.06 4.40
C PHE A 224 27.88 11.08 5.42
N LYS A 225 29.08 11.39 5.94
CA LYS A 225 29.74 10.59 6.99
C LYS A 225 28.92 10.55 8.27
N GLU A 226 28.41 11.70 8.73
CA GLU A 226 27.59 11.79 9.95
C GLU A 226 26.25 11.06 9.80
N LEU A 227 25.60 11.21 8.65
CA LEU A 227 24.35 10.51 8.34
C LEU A 227 24.58 9.00 8.29
N MET A 228 25.62 8.54 7.61
CA MET A 228 26.01 7.14 7.53
C MET A 228 26.30 6.58 8.94
N ALA A 229 27.12 7.26 9.74
CA ALA A 229 27.42 6.85 11.11
C ALA A 229 26.15 6.77 11.97
N THR A 230 25.21 7.69 11.77
CA THR A 230 23.93 7.71 12.49
C THR A 230 23.04 6.54 12.10
N VAL A 231 22.92 6.22 10.82
CA VAL A 231 22.10 5.08 10.33
C VAL A 231 22.72 3.74 10.73
N MET A 232 24.06 3.63 10.72
CA MET A 232 24.79 2.42 11.12
C MET A 232 24.67 2.05 12.60
N LYS A 233 24.24 2.97 13.49
CA LYS A 233 23.97 2.66 14.91
C LYS A 233 22.90 1.58 15.08
N ASN A 234 22.01 1.41 14.10
CA ASN A 234 21.03 0.33 14.10
C ASN A 234 21.56 -0.90 13.35
N LYS A 235 21.56 -2.06 14.02
CA LYS A 235 22.10 -3.33 13.50
C LYS A 235 21.42 -3.82 12.21
N GLU A 236 20.13 -3.57 12.04
CA GLU A 236 19.38 -3.98 10.85
C GLU A 236 19.82 -3.15 9.63
N TYR A 237 19.85 -1.83 9.79
CA TYR A 237 20.27 -0.90 8.74
C TYR A 237 21.77 -1.01 8.40
N SER A 238 22.62 -1.34 9.37
CA SER A 238 24.03 -1.59 9.12
C SER A 238 24.25 -2.72 8.11
N LYS A 239 23.45 -3.79 8.14
CA LYS A 239 23.54 -4.87 7.14
C LYS A 239 23.21 -4.37 5.73
N VAL A 240 22.15 -3.55 5.62
CA VAL A 240 21.71 -2.97 4.35
C VAL A 240 22.77 -2.04 3.77
N ILE A 241 23.35 -1.17 4.60
CA ILE A 241 24.44 -0.28 4.18
C ILE A 241 25.65 -1.07 3.71
N ASN A 242 26.07 -2.12 4.44
CA ASN A 242 27.20 -2.94 4.02
C ASN A 242 26.94 -3.60 2.65
N LEU A 243 25.73 -4.12 2.42
CA LEU A 243 25.34 -4.65 1.11
C LEU A 243 25.38 -3.59 0.01
N MET A 244 24.98 -2.35 0.31
CA MET A 244 25.07 -1.23 -0.64
C MET A 244 26.52 -0.91 -1.00
N PHE A 245 27.43 -0.88 -0.02
CA PHE A 245 28.87 -0.67 -0.27
C PHE A 245 29.49 -1.85 -1.04
N ASP A 246 29.20 -3.09 -0.63
CA ASP A 246 29.68 -4.29 -1.30
C ASP A 246 29.25 -4.30 -2.77
N GLY A 247 28.00 -3.91 -3.06
CA GLY A 247 27.49 -3.79 -4.43
C GLY A 247 28.06 -2.60 -5.21
N ALA A 248 28.12 -1.41 -4.59
CA ALA A 248 28.60 -0.20 -5.25
C ALA A 248 30.08 -0.29 -5.63
N PHE A 249 30.89 -0.89 -4.75
CA PHE A 249 32.33 -1.10 -4.96
C PHE A 249 32.64 -2.52 -5.42
N TYR A 250 31.63 -3.27 -5.87
CA TYR A 250 31.84 -4.57 -6.47
C TYR A 250 32.62 -4.40 -7.77
N SER A 251 33.94 -4.57 -7.69
CA SER A 251 34.73 -4.85 -8.86
C SER A 251 34.63 -6.35 -9.13
N ALA A 252 33.94 -6.71 -10.20
CA ALA A 252 34.16 -8.01 -10.81
C ALA A 252 35.64 -8.06 -11.23
N LYS A 253 36.51 -8.53 -10.33
CA LYS A 253 37.65 -9.31 -10.78
C LYS A 253 36.97 -10.46 -11.50
N ASN A 254 36.82 -10.38 -12.81
CA ASN A 254 36.58 -11.56 -13.62
C ASN A 254 37.92 -12.29 -13.58
N PRO A 255 38.17 -13.27 -12.67
CA PRO A 255 39.20 -14.23 -13.00
C PRO A 255 38.73 -14.82 -14.32
N ILE A 256 39.58 -14.75 -15.33
CA ILE A 256 39.40 -15.56 -16.53
C ILE A 256 39.10 -16.96 -15.99
N LEU A 257 37.91 -17.49 -16.32
CA LEU A 257 37.52 -18.81 -15.88
C LEU A 257 38.62 -19.77 -16.29
N ASP A 258 39.18 -20.50 -15.32
CA ASP A 258 40.25 -21.46 -15.61
C ASP A 258 39.79 -22.38 -16.74
N GLU A 259 40.65 -22.59 -17.74
CA GLU A 259 40.26 -23.27 -18.98
C GLU A 259 39.69 -24.67 -18.70
N ASN A 260 40.16 -25.33 -17.64
CA ASN A 260 39.64 -26.64 -17.24
C ASN A 260 38.22 -26.53 -16.66
N VAL A 261 37.95 -25.50 -15.86
CA VAL A 261 36.62 -25.24 -15.29
C VAL A 261 35.65 -24.83 -16.39
N ALA A 262 36.09 -23.98 -17.33
CA ALA A 262 35.29 -23.61 -18.50
C ALA A 262 34.96 -24.83 -19.38
N ARG A 263 35.91 -25.74 -19.60
CA ARG A 263 35.67 -27.00 -20.34
C ARG A 263 34.74 -27.96 -19.60
N GLN A 264 34.76 -28.00 -18.26
CA GLN A 264 33.83 -28.83 -17.49
C GLN A 264 32.39 -28.26 -17.52
N LEU A 265 32.24 -26.94 -17.46
CA LEU A 265 30.93 -26.27 -17.47
C LEU A 265 30.29 -26.27 -18.87
N TYR A 266 31.06 -25.95 -19.91
CA TYR A 266 30.54 -25.73 -21.27
C TYR A 266 30.87 -26.87 -22.25
N GLY A 267 31.76 -27.78 -21.90
CA GLY A 267 32.20 -28.87 -22.79
C GLY A 267 33.09 -28.38 -23.94
N ASN A 268 33.24 -29.22 -24.96
CA ASN A 268 33.92 -28.85 -26.21
C ASN A 268 33.06 -27.87 -27.01
N LYS A 269 33.69 -26.87 -27.66
CA LYS A 269 33.03 -25.80 -28.45
C LYS A 269 32.01 -26.32 -29.48
N GLU A 270 32.17 -27.54 -29.96
CA GLU A 270 31.32 -28.18 -30.96
C GLU A 270 29.98 -28.72 -30.41
N ASN A 271 29.82 -28.79 -29.07
CA ASN A 271 28.62 -29.36 -28.41
C ASN A 271 27.76 -28.33 -27.66
N ILE A 272 27.94 -27.03 -27.92
CA ILE A 272 27.16 -25.96 -27.28
C ILE A 272 25.94 -25.65 -28.16
N GLY A 273 24.84 -26.35 -27.90
CA GLY A 273 23.53 -26.02 -28.47
C GLY A 273 22.85 -24.85 -27.74
N ILE A 274 22.01 -24.11 -28.45
CA ILE A 274 21.26 -22.93 -27.96
C ILE A 274 20.52 -23.22 -26.63
N THR A 275 19.94 -24.41 -26.50
CA THR A 275 19.19 -24.84 -25.31
C THR A 275 20.04 -24.95 -24.04
N ARG A 276 21.36 -25.08 -24.15
CA ARG A 276 22.29 -25.14 -23.01
C ARG A 276 22.70 -23.76 -22.51
N LEU A 277 22.71 -22.76 -23.41
CA LEU A 277 22.99 -21.37 -23.07
C LEU A 277 21.83 -20.71 -22.31
N GLU A 278 20.58 -21.13 -22.57
CA GLU A 278 19.40 -20.58 -21.89
C GLU A 278 19.20 -21.12 -20.46
N ARG A 279 20.00 -22.11 -20.03
CA ARG A 279 19.89 -22.74 -18.71
C ARG A 279 20.78 -22.10 -17.62
N PHE A 280 21.68 -21.19 -17.99
CA PHE A 280 22.67 -20.57 -17.08
C PHE A 280 22.69 -19.06 -17.23
#